data_AF-A0A1N7A1H8-F1
#
_entry.id   AF-A0A1N7A1H8-F1
#
_cell.length_a   1.000
_cell.length_b   1.000
_cell.length_c   1.000
_cell.angle_alpha   90.00
_cell.angle_beta   90.00
_cell.angle_gamma   90.00
#
_symmetry.space_group_name_H-M   'P 1'
#
loop_
_entity.id
_entity.type
_entity.pdbx_description
1 polymer ?
#
loop_
_entity_poly.entity_id
_entity_poly.type
_entity_poly.pdbx_seq_one_letter_code
_entity_poly.pdbx_strand_id
1 'polypeptide(L)'
;MIIRLIESNGSVKASIPLVDIKRVETRTLNFFGESTHNLYLFMGEEGDEYFMLLTYLCPIHMEKAGRKLQGLIRQAAQDGPTVGEVVFELHPDAAPATGLTPDVAHP
;
A
#
# COMPACT_ATOMS: atom_id res chain seq x y z
N MET A 1 2.98 -10.16 10.52
CA MET A 1 3.24 -8.95 9.72
C MET A 1 2.00 -8.07 9.73
N ILE A 2 2.18 -6.77 9.98
CA ILE A 2 1.10 -5.78 10.02
C ILE A 2 1.33 -4.74 8.93
N ILE A 3 0.26 -4.41 8.20
CA ILE A 3 0.23 -3.30 7.24
C ILE A 3 -0.28 -2.07 7.96
N ARG A 4 0.51 -0.99 8.00
CA ARG A 4 0.09 0.29 8.59
C ARG A 4 -0.26 1.27 7.50
N LEU A 5 -1.44 1.86 7.59
CA LEU A 5 -1.84 2.98 6.77
C LEU A 5 -1.44 4.27 7.48
N ILE A 6 -0.54 5.03 6.86
CA ILE A 6 -0.01 6.27 7.43
C ILE A 6 -0.69 7.46 6.74
N GLU A 7 -1.17 8.40 7.55
CA GLU A 7 -1.71 9.67 7.06
C GLU A 7 -0.59 10.66 6.74
N SER A 8 -0.92 11.73 6.01
CA SER A 8 0.00 12.83 5.72
C SER A 8 0.61 13.51 6.97
N ASN A 9 -0.08 13.46 8.12
CA ASN A 9 0.42 13.97 9.40
C ASN A 9 1.36 12.99 10.13
N GLY A 10 1.65 11.82 9.55
CA GLY A 10 2.48 10.77 10.14
C GLY A 10 1.75 9.86 11.14
N SER A 11 0.48 10.09 11.42
CA SER A 11 -0.33 9.25 12.30
C SER A 11 -0.76 7.95 11.60
N VAL A 12 -1.04 6.92 12.40
CA VAL A 12 -1.51 5.63 11.89
C VAL A 12 -3.03 5.65 11.79
N LYS A 13 -3.56 5.66 10.57
CA LYS A 13 -5.00 5.60 10.30
C LYS A 13 -5.58 4.21 10.57
N ALA A 14 -4.86 3.16 10.16
CA ALA A 14 -5.29 1.78 10.31
C ALA A 14 -4.08 0.84 10.43
N SER A 15 -4.27 -0.26 11.16
CA SER A 15 -3.33 -1.39 11.22
C SER A 15 -4.07 -2.65 10.80
N ILE A 16 -3.63 -3.26 9.71
CA ILE A 16 -4.31 -4.36 9.03
C ILE A 16 -3.39 -5.59 9.06
N PRO A 17 -3.79 -6.70 9.66
CA PRO A 17 -3.04 -7.94 9.56
C PRO A 17 -2.92 -8.39 8.10
N LEU A 18 -1.72 -8.73 7.64
CA LEU A 18 -1.53 -9.20 6.26
C LEU A 18 -2.37 -10.45 5.95
N VAL A 19 -2.58 -11.31 6.94
CA VAL A 19 -3.36 -12.56 6.83
C VAL A 19 -4.84 -12.34 6.48
N ASP A 20 -5.36 -11.15 6.78
CA ASP A 20 -6.73 -10.77 6.47
C ASP A 20 -6.87 -10.32 5.02
N ILE A 21 -5.77 -9.94 4.35
CA ILE A 21 -5.77 -9.49 2.96
C ILE A 21 -5.59 -10.70 2.04
N LYS A 22 -6.63 -11.05 1.29
CA LYS A 22 -6.62 -12.19 0.35
C LYS A 22 -6.04 -11.81 -1.00
N ARG A 23 -6.37 -10.61 -1.47
CA ARG A 23 -6.00 -10.13 -2.80
C ARG A 23 -5.83 -8.62 -2.79
N VAL A 24 -4.98 -8.15 -3.68
CA VAL A 24 -4.73 -6.72 -3.91
C VAL A 24 -4.84 -6.43 -5.40
N GLU A 25 -5.57 -5.38 -5.74
CA GLU A 25 -5.69 -4.86 -7.11
C GLU A 25 -5.33 -3.39 -7.17
N THR A 26 -4.65 -2.98 -8.24
CA THR A 26 -4.44 -1.58 -8.59
C THR A 26 -5.34 -1.22 -9.76
N ARG A 27 -6.04 -0.10 -9.69
CA ARG A 27 -6.83 0.44 -10.81
C ARG A 27 -6.67 1.95 -10.89
N THR A 28 -6.43 2.44 -12.10
CA THR A 28 -6.59 3.87 -12.40
C THR A 28 -7.94 4.07 -13.08
N LEU A 29 -8.79 4.90 -12.48
CA LEU A 29 -10.05 5.32 -13.06
C LEU A 29 -9.86 6.69 -13.70
N ASN A 30 -10.31 6.85 -14.94
CA ASN A 30 -10.28 8.11 -15.65
C ASN A 30 -11.71 8.60 -15.87
N PHE A 31 -12.02 9.84 -15.50
CA PHE A 31 -13.33 10.45 -15.69
C PHE A 31 -13.19 11.96 -15.90
N PHE A 32 -13.89 12.52 -16.88
CA PHE A 32 -13.95 13.97 -17.13
C PHE A 32 -12.58 14.72 -17.14
N GLY A 33 -11.53 14.09 -17.66
CA GLY A 33 -10.18 14.69 -17.68
C GLY A 33 -9.40 14.56 -16.36
N GLU A 34 -10.01 13.98 -15.34
CA GLU A 34 -9.38 13.62 -14.08
C GLU A 34 -9.02 12.13 -14.03
N SER A 35 -8.05 11.80 -13.18
CA SER A 35 -7.63 10.43 -12.93
C SER A 35 -7.50 10.18 -11.43
N THR A 36 -8.01 9.03 -10.98
CA THR A 36 -7.85 8.56 -9.60
C THR A 36 -7.14 7.23 -9.59
N HIS A 37 -6.06 7.13 -8.82
CA HIS A 37 -5.23 5.93 -8.71
C HIS A 37 -5.60 5.18 -7.42
N ASN A 38 -6.20 4.01 -7.56
CA ASN A 38 -6.82 3.28 -6.46
C ASN A 38 -6.14 1.94 -6.23
N LEU A 39 -5.79 1.68 -4.97
CA LEU A 39 -5.35 0.39 -4.46
C LEU A 39 -6.50 -0.23 -3.66
N TYR A 40 -6.94 -1.43 -4.07
CA TYR A 40 -7.99 -2.19 -3.41
C TYR A 40 -7.35 -3.31 -2.59
N LEU A 41 -7.68 -3.37 -1.30
CA LEU A 41 -7.32 -4.47 -0.42
C LEU A 41 -8.57 -5.30 -0.15
N PHE A 42 -8.65 -6.49 -0.75
CA PHE A 42 -9.77 -7.41 -0.54
C PHE A 42 -9.50 -8.28 0.69
N MET A 43 -10.45 -8.26 1.63
CA MET A 43 -10.35 -8.88 2.95
C MET A 43 -11.60 -9.71 3.24
N GLY A 44 -11.45 -10.70 4.13
CA GLY A 44 -12.53 -11.62 4.51
C GLY A 44 -12.46 -12.98 3.81
N GLU A 45 -13.51 -13.76 3.95
CA GLU A 45 -13.65 -15.08 3.35
C GLU A 45 -14.51 -15.05 2.08
N GLU A 46 -14.43 -16.12 1.29
CA GLU A 46 -15.22 -16.28 0.07
C GLU A 46 -16.73 -16.33 0.45
N GLY A 47 -17.48 -15.31 0.05
CA GLY A 47 -18.89 -15.14 0.41
C GLY A 47 -19.18 -13.90 1.28
N ASP A 48 -18.18 -13.39 2.00
CA ASP A 48 -18.24 -12.18 2.85
C ASP A 48 -17.06 -11.23 2.58
N GLU A 49 -16.57 -11.21 1.33
CA GLU A 49 -15.44 -10.36 0.93
C GLU A 49 -15.85 -8.87 0.99
N TYR A 50 -15.08 -8.08 1.72
CA TYR A 50 -15.15 -6.62 1.69
C TYR A 50 -13.81 -6.05 1.21
N PHE A 51 -13.82 -4.82 0.73
CA PHE A 51 -12.61 -4.16 0.27
C PHE A 51 -12.37 -2.84 0.98
N MET A 52 -11.09 -2.55 1.25
CA MET A 52 -10.63 -1.22 1.60
C MET A 52 -10.08 -0.53 0.35
N LEU A 53 -10.58 0.67 0.08
CA LEU A 53 -10.12 1.52 -1.02
C LEU A 53 -9.09 2.54 -0.49
N LEU A 54 -7.91 2.55 -1.10
CA LEU A 54 -6.87 3.54 -0.84
C LEU A 54 -6.57 4.32 -2.11
N THR A 55 -6.86 5.61 -2.09
CA THR A 55 -6.59 6.51 -3.21
C THR A 55 -5.20 7.13 -3.06
N TYR A 56 -4.39 6.98 -4.10
CA TYR A 56 -3.02 7.49 -4.18
C TYR A 56 -2.97 8.75 -5.05
N LEU A 57 -2.21 9.74 -4.59
CA LEU A 57 -1.88 10.92 -5.39
C LEU A 57 -0.91 10.60 -6.55
N CYS A 58 -0.08 9.57 -6.38
CA CYS A 58 0.94 9.18 -7.36
C CYS A 58 0.70 7.74 -7.88
N PRO A 59 0.49 7.53 -9.19
CA PRO A 59 0.26 6.19 -9.76
C PRO A 59 1.45 5.26 -9.55
N ILE A 60 2.68 5.78 -9.61
CA ILE A 60 3.90 4.99 -9.40
C ILE A 60 3.96 4.46 -7.96
N HIS A 61 3.53 5.25 -6.97
CA HIS A 61 3.49 4.82 -5.57
C HIS A 61 2.42 3.75 -5.35
N MET A 62 1.24 3.92 -5.96
CA MET A 62 0.20 2.90 -5.97
C MET A 62 0.70 1.57 -6.53
N GLU A 63 1.32 1.59 -7.72
CA GLU A 63 1.84 0.38 -8.39
C GLU A 63 2.97 -0.30 -7.61
N LYS A 64 3.83 0.48 -6.95
CA LYS A 64 4.88 -0.07 -6.07
C LYS A 64 4.27 -0.73 -4.84
N ALA A 65 3.30 -0.07 -4.21
CA ALA A 65 2.60 -0.62 -3.05
C ALA A 65 1.86 -1.92 -3.40
N GLY A 66 1.11 -1.92 -4.51
CA GLY A 66 0.39 -3.10 -5.00
C GLY A 66 1.30 -4.29 -5.27
N ARG A 67 2.39 -4.09 -6.03
CA ARG A 67 3.37 -5.17 -6.30
C ARG A 67 4.02 -5.72 -5.04
N LYS A 68 4.40 -4.84 -4.10
CA LYS A 68 5.03 -5.27 -2.85
C LYS A 68 4.06 -6.05 -1.97
N LEU A 69 2.82 -5.59 -1.81
CA LEU A 69 1.79 -6.33 -1.08
C LEU A 69 1.51 -7.70 -1.71
N GLN A 70 1.36 -7.78 -3.04
CA GLN A 70 1.17 -9.06 -3.72
C GLN A 70 2.34 -10.03 -3.47
N GLY A 71 3.58 -9.52 -3.48
CA GLY A 71 4.76 -10.31 -3.12
C GLY A 71 4.70 -10.84 -1.68
N LEU A 72 4.33 -9.97 -0.73
CA LEU A 72 4.19 -10.33 0.69
C LEU A 72 3.09 -11.38 0.91
N ILE A 73 1.94 -11.25 0.26
CA ILE A 73 0.84 -12.22 0.35
C ILE A 73 1.29 -13.58 -0.17
N ARG A 74 1.96 -13.62 -1.32
CA ARG A 74 2.50 -14.87 -1.91
C ARG A 74 3.53 -15.52 -1.00
N GLN A 75 4.42 -14.71 -0.42
CA GLN A 75 5.45 -15.21 0.48
C GLN A 75 4.85 -15.78 1.77
N ALA A 76 3.88 -15.08 2.38
CA ALA A 76 3.21 -15.54 3.59
C ALA A 76 2.47 -16.87 3.39
N ALA A 77 1.97 -17.13 2.19
CA ALA A 77 1.35 -18.41 1.84
C ALA A 77 2.36 -19.57 1.68
N GLN A 78 3.63 -19.27 1.37
CA GLN A 78 4.67 -20.27 1.12
C GLN A 78 5.53 -20.58 2.36
N ASP A 79 5.98 -19.54 3.07
CA ASP A 79 6.96 -19.66 4.15
C ASP A 79 6.32 -19.80 5.55
N GLY A 80 4.99 -19.70 5.63
CA GLY A 80 4.29 -19.49 6.90
C GLY A 80 4.58 -18.11 7.50
N PRO A 81 4.03 -17.78 8.69
CA PRO A 81 4.29 -16.49 9.31
C PRO A 81 5.78 -16.38 9.70
N THR A 82 6.54 -15.57 8.96
CA THR A 82 7.95 -15.29 9.27
C THR A 82 8.04 -14.66 10.65
N VAL A 83 8.80 -15.28 11.56
CA VAL A 83 8.94 -14.86 12.95
C VAL A 83 9.73 -13.55 13.01
N GLY A 84 8.98 -12.45 13.05
CA GLY A 84 9.46 -11.08 13.16
C GLY A 84 8.30 -10.13 12.92
N GLU A 85 8.16 -9.09 13.74
CA GLU A 85 7.11 -8.09 13.56
C GLU A 85 7.48 -7.17 12.39
N VAL A 86 7.41 -7.69 11.17
CA VAL A 86 7.63 -6.87 9.98
C VAL A 86 6.42 -5.95 9.84
N VAL A 87 6.69 -4.64 9.83
CA VAL A 87 5.71 -3.60 9.58
C VAL A 87 5.92 -3.12 8.15
N PHE A 88 4.85 -3.11 7.36
CA PHE A 88 4.86 -2.52 6.03
C PHE A 88 3.95 -1.30 6.01
N GLU A 89 4.46 -0.17 5.57
CA GLU A 89 3.73 1.09 5.60
C GLU A 89 3.19 1.46 4.22
N LEU A 90 1.92 1.85 4.19
CA LEU A 90 1.24 2.42 3.04
C LEU A 90 1.07 3.92 3.25
N HIS A 91 1.50 4.69 2.24
CA HIS A 91 1.47 6.14 2.23
C HIS A 91 0.71 6.64 0.99
N PRO A 92 -0.63 6.65 0.99
CA PRO A 92 -1.42 7.03 -0.19
C PRO A 92 -1.26 8.51 -0.56
N ASP A 93 -1.11 9.36 0.45
CA ASP A 93 -0.96 10.82 0.30
C ASP A 93 0.49 11.24 0.00
N ALA A 94 1.42 10.30 -0.12
CA ALA A 94 2.81 10.63 -0.44
C ALA A 94 2.90 11.16 -1.87
N ALA A 95 3.24 12.45 -1.98
CA ALA A 95 3.68 13.06 -3.24
C ALA A 95 4.85 12.27 -3.84
N PRO A 96 5.02 12.24 -5.17
CA PRO A 96 6.18 11.62 -5.79
C PRO A 96 7.45 12.14 -5.11
N ALA A 97 8.36 11.24 -4.74
CA ALA A 97 9.67 11.65 -4.26
C ALA A 97 10.37 12.40 -5.40
N THR A 98 10.29 13.74 -5.40
CA THR A 98 11.12 14.58 -6.25
C THR A 98 12.54 14.36 -5.77
N GLY A 99 13.31 13.58 -6.53
CA GLY A 99 14.73 13.39 -6.32
C GLY A 99 15.46 14.72 -6.51
N LEU A 100 15.49 15.52 -5.45
CA LEU A 100 16.43 16.58 -5.20
C LEU A 100 16.80 16.46 -3.73
N THR A 101 17.65 15.48 -3.41
CA THR A 101 18.64 15.72 -2.37
C THR A 101 19.49 16.88 -2.87
N PRO A 102 19.48 18.08 -2.24
CA PRO A 102 20.59 18.98 -2.44
C PRO A 102 21.80 18.22 -1.92
N ASP A 103 22.72 17.96 -2.83
CA ASP A 103 24.08 17.57 -2.51
C ASP A 103 24.58 18.62 -1.51
N VAL A 104 24.56 18.26 -0.22
CA VAL A 104 25.19 19.08 0.81
C VAL A 104 26.68 18.86 0.59
N ALA A 105 27.22 19.65 -0.34
CA ALA A 105 28.63 19.94 -0.39
C ALA A 105 29.01 20.48 0.99
N HIS A 106 29.65 19.64 1.80
CA HIS A 106 30.32 20.11 2.99
C HIS A 106 31.69 20.69 2.60
N PRO A 107 32.06 21.84 3.19
CA PRO A 107 33.30 22.56 2.89
C PRO A 107 34.56 21.82 3.33
#